data_AF-A0A526ZVH9-F1
#
_entry.id   AF-A0A526ZVH9-F1
#
_cell.length_a   1.000
_cell.length_b   1.000
_cell.length_c   1.000
_cell.angle_alpha   90.00
_cell.angle_beta   90.00
_cell.angle_gamma   90.00
#
_symmetry.space_group_name_H-M   'P 1'
#
loop_
_entity.id
_entity.type
_entity.pdbx_description
1 polymer ?
#
loop_
_entity_poly.entity_id
_entity_poly.type
_entity_poly.pdbx_seq_one_letter_code
_entity_poly.pdbx_strand_id
1 'polypeptide(L)'
;MATEKLNDRRIVFGVIALLVAYGMLRSIGGTLYSVHGIRIVQVAGIIAGVMLLKDTGRYRLLYGALFAVAAVLCLSAYSRRPFLTLAAVPIILYFARSNARQKTVVSAAIAVVIAALALVFVTGLRSYSWDGGLGEVPVVMARGMDFLSQTNGFDTIWLLDYVVATYPERHPFLNGSSLLGALLNPIPRAWWPDKPNAFGVDLASLYFNVLPDRIPTNFGPGIVTEAYANGGGLMVILWAAGLGYILARFDLFAWSRQATALGRIAIVMVPPVIFFLIRGDLLNSWYEFYVKAAPALLVLNYAGAEFRVGRGQLR
;
A
#
# COMPACT_ATOMS: atom_id res chain seq x y z
N MET A 1 -18.93 30.14 1.60
CA MET A 1 -18.57 30.07 0.16
C MET A 1 -17.15 30.55 -0.13
N ALA A 2 -16.69 31.72 0.37
CA ALA A 2 -15.33 32.20 0.11
C ALA A 2 -14.23 31.33 0.78
N THR A 3 -14.48 30.85 2.00
CA THR A 3 -13.58 29.95 2.74
C THR A 3 -13.42 28.58 2.07
N GLU A 4 -14.50 28.06 1.51
CA GLU A 4 -14.51 26.76 0.80
C GLU A 4 -13.62 26.81 -0.46
N LYS A 5 -13.75 27.87 -1.27
CA LYS A 5 -12.88 28.11 -2.44
C LYS A 5 -11.40 28.26 -2.08
N LEU A 6 -11.08 28.75 -0.88
CA LEU A 6 -9.70 28.90 -0.42
C LEU A 6 -9.08 27.53 -0.09
N ASN A 7 -9.86 26.62 0.48
CA ASN A 7 -9.43 25.28 0.84
C ASN A 7 -9.14 24.42 -0.40
N ASP A 8 -9.99 24.48 -1.43
CA ASP A 8 -9.78 23.71 -2.67
C ASP A 8 -8.46 24.08 -3.36
N ARG A 9 -8.15 25.39 -3.40
CA ARG A 9 -6.87 25.88 -3.94
C ARG A 9 -5.68 25.33 -3.15
N ARG A 10 -5.72 25.37 -1.82
CA ARG A 10 -4.64 24.84 -0.97
C ARG A 10 -4.41 23.34 -1.19
N ILE A 11 -5.48 22.58 -1.39
CA ILE A 11 -5.38 21.14 -1.68
C ILE A 11 -4.76 20.91 -3.06
N VAL A 12 -5.19 21.65 -4.09
CA VAL A 12 -4.57 21.59 -5.43
C VAL A 12 -3.08 21.91 -5.36
N PHE A 13 -2.71 22.98 -4.66
CA PHE A 13 -1.29 23.33 -4.44
C PHE A 13 -0.53 22.25 -3.68
N GLY A 14 -1.13 21.63 -2.67
CA GLY A 14 -0.53 20.50 -1.94
C GLY A 14 -0.27 19.29 -2.84
N VAL A 15 -1.24 18.90 -3.67
CA VAL A 15 -1.09 17.78 -4.63
C VAL A 15 0.00 18.09 -5.67
N ILE A 16 -0.01 19.30 -6.23
CA ILE A 16 1.03 19.75 -7.16
C ILE A 16 2.39 19.77 -6.49
N ALA A 17 2.50 20.27 -5.27
CA ALA A 17 3.75 20.30 -4.51
C ALA A 17 4.29 18.88 -4.27
N LEU A 18 3.45 17.89 -3.98
CA LEU A 18 3.87 16.49 -3.86
C LEU A 18 4.39 15.93 -5.20
N LEU A 19 3.73 16.24 -6.32
CA LEU A 19 4.18 15.79 -7.65
C LEU A 19 5.46 16.50 -8.10
N VAL A 20 5.63 17.78 -7.75
CA VAL A 20 6.87 18.53 -8.00
C VAL A 20 8.00 18.01 -7.12
N ALA A 21 7.73 17.72 -5.84
CA ALA A 21 8.71 17.09 -4.95
C ALA A 21 9.17 15.74 -5.52
N TYR A 22 8.27 14.96 -6.13
CA TYR A 22 8.66 13.76 -6.87
C TYR A 22 9.60 14.07 -8.06
N GLY A 23 9.27 15.08 -8.87
CA GLY A 23 10.12 15.51 -9.99
C GLY A 23 11.51 15.98 -9.53
N MET A 24 11.60 16.67 -8.40
CA MET A 24 12.87 17.13 -7.83
C MET A 24 13.67 15.97 -7.22
N LEU A 25 13.02 15.03 -6.54
CA LEU A 25 13.68 13.82 -6.06
C LEU A 25 14.23 12.97 -7.23
N ARG A 26 13.59 13.03 -8.41
CA ARG A 26 14.07 12.35 -9.63
C ARG A 26 15.40 12.88 -10.11
N SER A 27 15.58 14.19 -10.12
CA SER A 27 16.82 14.82 -10.57
C SER A 27 18.01 14.52 -9.66
N ILE A 28 17.78 14.11 -8.42
CA ILE A 28 18.85 13.83 -7.44
C ILE A 28 19.46 12.43 -7.65
N GLY A 29 18.81 11.52 -8.38
CA GLY A 29 19.38 10.25 -8.85
C GLY A 29 19.76 9.25 -7.74
N GLY A 30 18.96 8.21 -7.51
CA GLY A 30 19.35 7.13 -6.60
C GLY A 30 18.25 6.09 -6.30
N THR A 31 18.61 5.02 -5.59
CA THR A 31 17.68 3.95 -5.19
C THR A 31 16.62 4.43 -4.19
N LEU A 32 16.97 5.41 -3.34
CA LEU A 32 16.04 6.11 -2.45
C LEU A 32 14.92 6.83 -3.25
N TYR A 33 15.23 7.34 -4.44
CA TYR A 33 14.27 8.05 -5.28
C TYR A 33 13.17 7.12 -5.84
N SER A 34 13.52 5.92 -6.33
CA SER A 34 12.54 5.04 -6.99
C SER A 34 11.47 4.53 -6.02
N VAL A 35 11.85 4.28 -4.76
CA VAL A 35 10.93 3.72 -3.75
C VAL A 35 10.15 4.82 -3.05
N HIS A 36 10.79 5.87 -2.52
CA HIS A 36 10.08 6.90 -1.75
C HIS A 36 9.28 7.84 -2.65
N GLY A 37 9.85 8.21 -3.80
CA GLY A 37 9.22 9.13 -4.73
C GLY A 37 7.86 8.62 -5.21
N ILE A 38 7.78 7.33 -5.56
CA ILE A 38 6.51 6.78 -6.04
C ILE A 38 5.42 6.73 -4.95
N ARG A 39 5.80 6.60 -3.68
CA ARG A 39 4.82 6.64 -2.57
C ARG A 39 4.24 8.03 -2.38
N ILE A 40 5.03 9.07 -2.60
CA ILE A 40 4.55 10.45 -2.60
C ILE A 40 3.55 10.67 -3.74
N VAL A 41 3.87 10.21 -4.94
CA VAL A 41 2.97 10.25 -6.11
C VAL A 41 1.67 9.49 -5.82
N GLN A 42 1.77 8.33 -5.19
CA GLN A 42 0.63 7.53 -4.78
C GLN A 42 -0.28 8.30 -3.80
N VAL A 43 0.28 8.96 -2.78
CA VAL A 43 -0.50 9.79 -1.84
C VAL A 43 -1.19 10.94 -2.59
N ALA A 44 -0.46 11.63 -3.48
CA ALA A 44 -1.00 12.71 -4.30
C ALA A 44 -2.18 12.22 -5.17
N GLY A 45 -2.04 11.04 -5.79
CA GLY A 45 -3.11 10.39 -6.54
C GLY A 45 -4.31 10.05 -5.66
N ILE A 46 -4.12 9.49 -4.46
CA ILE A 46 -5.23 9.16 -3.57
C ILE A 46 -6.00 10.42 -3.17
N ILE A 47 -5.29 11.50 -2.82
CA ILE A 47 -5.91 12.80 -2.51
C ILE A 47 -6.69 13.32 -3.74
N ALA A 48 -6.08 13.32 -4.92
CA ALA A 48 -6.73 13.75 -6.15
C ALA A 48 -8.00 12.94 -6.47
N GLY A 49 -7.96 11.62 -6.30
CA GLY A 49 -9.11 10.72 -6.50
C GLY A 49 -10.25 11.00 -5.52
N VAL A 50 -9.93 11.26 -4.24
CA VAL A 50 -10.93 11.66 -3.24
C VAL A 50 -11.55 13.02 -3.58
N MET A 51 -10.75 13.99 -4.02
CA MET A 51 -11.23 15.34 -4.37
C MET A 51 -12.04 15.39 -5.66
N LEU A 52 -11.64 14.61 -6.68
CA LEU A 52 -12.37 14.43 -7.93
C LEU A 52 -13.83 14.04 -7.68
N LEU A 53 -14.07 13.30 -6.61
CA LEU A 53 -15.43 12.95 -6.22
C LEU A 53 -16.13 14.11 -5.55
N LYS A 54 -15.53 14.70 -4.52
CA LYS A 54 -16.16 15.77 -3.74
C LYS A 54 -16.52 16.99 -4.59
N ASP A 55 -15.64 17.38 -5.52
CA ASP A 55 -15.81 18.59 -6.30
C ASP A 55 -16.76 18.37 -7.50
N THR A 56 -17.90 19.07 -7.48
CA THR A 56 -18.81 19.16 -8.64
C THR A 56 -18.51 20.36 -9.54
N GLY A 57 -17.49 21.15 -9.20
CA GLY A 57 -17.16 22.43 -9.81
C GLY A 57 -15.98 22.37 -10.79
N ARG A 58 -15.31 23.53 -10.91
CA ARG A 58 -14.32 23.83 -11.95
C ARG A 58 -13.01 23.04 -11.82
N TYR A 59 -12.66 22.54 -10.64
CA TYR A 59 -11.38 21.84 -10.42
C TYR A 59 -11.47 20.33 -10.66
N ARG A 60 -12.67 19.79 -10.90
CA ARG A 60 -12.89 18.38 -11.17
C ARG A 60 -12.01 17.82 -12.29
N LEU A 61 -11.90 18.53 -13.43
CA LEU A 61 -11.03 18.12 -14.54
C LEU A 61 -9.55 18.08 -14.12
N LEU A 62 -9.12 19.05 -13.31
CA LEU A 62 -7.74 19.10 -12.81
C LEU A 62 -7.46 17.93 -11.87
N TYR A 63 -8.34 17.61 -10.93
CA TYR A 63 -8.18 16.44 -10.06
C TYR A 63 -8.16 15.13 -10.85
N GLY A 64 -8.97 15.02 -11.91
CA GLY A 64 -8.96 13.88 -12.82
C GLY A 64 -7.63 13.73 -13.54
N ALA A 65 -7.09 14.83 -14.06
CA ALA A 65 -5.77 14.85 -14.69
C ALA A 65 -4.65 14.47 -13.70
N LEU A 66 -4.66 15.04 -12.49
CA LEU A 66 -3.68 14.72 -11.45
C LEU A 66 -3.74 13.25 -11.02
N PHE A 67 -4.94 12.68 -10.87
CA PHE A 67 -5.13 11.26 -10.60
C PHE A 67 -4.59 10.39 -11.72
N ALA A 68 -4.90 10.71 -12.98
CA ALA A 68 -4.42 9.97 -14.14
C ALA A 68 -2.90 10.00 -14.25
N VAL A 69 -2.27 11.17 -14.07
CA VAL A 69 -0.81 11.32 -14.03
C VAL A 69 -0.21 10.46 -12.91
N ALA A 70 -0.78 10.52 -11.70
CA ALA A 70 -0.31 9.69 -10.59
C ALA A 70 -0.43 8.19 -10.88
N ALA A 71 -1.52 7.76 -11.52
CA ALA A 71 -1.72 6.38 -11.92
C ALA A 71 -0.68 5.93 -12.97
N VAL A 72 -0.43 6.73 -14.01
CA VAL A 72 0.60 6.45 -15.03
C VAL A 72 2.00 6.38 -14.42
N LEU A 73 2.34 7.32 -13.53
CA LEU A 73 3.61 7.28 -12.82
C LEU A 73 3.71 6.03 -11.92
N CYS A 74 2.65 5.66 -11.21
CA CYS A 74 2.62 4.43 -10.41
C CYS A 74 2.73 3.15 -11.25
N LEU A 75 2.23 3.18 -12.49
CA LEU A 75 2.41 2.09 -13.47
C LEU A 75 3.86 1.94 -13.91
N SER A 76 4.59 3.07 -13.99
CA SER A 76 6.01 3.07 -14.37
C SER A 76 6.96 2.63 -13.24
N ALA A 77 6.45 2.44 -12.01
CA ALA A 77 7.29 2.04 -10.90
C ALA A 77 7.57 0.54 -10.86
N TYR A 78 8.72 0.19 -10.25
CA TYR A 78 9.15 -1.19 -10.00
C TYR A 78 8.22 -1.98 -9.06
N SER A 79 7.15 -1.40 -8.55
CA SER A 79 6.21 -2.08 -7.65
C SER A 79 4.79 -2.00 -8.20
N ARG A 80 4.06 -3.11 -8.12
CA ARG A 80 2.62 -3.16 -8.47
C ARG A 80 1.75 -2.56 -7.36
N ARG A 81 2.30 -2.44 -6.15
CA ARG A 81 1.60 -2.00 -4.95
C ARG A 81 1.06 -0.56 -5.05
N PRO A 82 1.83 0.45 -5.53
CA PRO A 82 1.31 1.80 -5.73
C PRO A 82 0.10 1.85 -6.65
N PHE A 83 0.18 1.17 -7.80
CA PHE A 83 -0.91 1.14 -8.77
C PHE A 83 -2.16 0.46 -8.22
N LEU A 84 -2.03 -0.73 -7.61
CA LEU A 84 -3.16 -1.44 -7.01
C LEU A 84 -3.88 -0.60 -5.96
N THR A 85 -3.12 0.17 -5.17
CA THR A 85 -3.73 1.06 -4.18
C THR A 85 -4.51 2.20 -4.85
N LEU A 86 -3.98 2.80 -5.93
CA LEU A 86 -4.70 3.82 -6.68
C LEU A 86 -5.94 3.24 -7.39
N ALA A 87 -5.86 2.02 -7.92
CA ALA A 87 -6.99 1.34 -8.53
C ALA A 87 -8.11 1.01 -7.52
N ALA A 88 -7.76 0.79 -6.25
CA ALA A 88 -8.73 0.61 -5.18
C ALA A 88 -9.50 1.90 -4.83
N VAL A 89 -8.93 3.08 -5.10
CA VAL A 89 -9.57 4.37 -4.76
C VAL A 89 -10.93 4.54 -5.43
N PRO A 90 -11.10 4.39 -6.76
CA PRO A 90 -12.42 4.41 -7.39
C PRO A 90 -13.40 3.40 -6.81
N ILE A 91 -12.94 2.19 -6.47
CA ILE A 91 -13.78 1.11 -5.92
C ILE A 91 -14.29 1.48 -4.54
N ILE A 92 -13.38 1.80 -3.61
CA ILE A 92 -13.72 2.19 -2.23
C ILE A 92 -14.66 3.39 -2.25
N LEU A 93 -14.37 4.37 -3.11
CA LEU A 93 -15.16 5.57 -3.19
C LEU A 93 -16.52 5.38 -3.87
N TYR A 94 -16.62 4.45 -4.83
CA TYR A 94 -17.89 4.03 -5.41
C TYR A 94 -18.80 3.46 -4.32
N PHE A 95 -18.30 2.53 -3.52
CA PHE A 95 -19.03 1.96 -2.38
C PHE A 95 -19.40 3.01 -1.33
N ALA A 96 -18.52 3.96 -1.04
CA ALA A 96 -18.79 5.05 -0.10
C ALA A 96 -19.91 6.00 -0.55
N ARG A 97 -20.20 6.09 -1.85
CA ARG A 97 -21.25 6.95 -2.42
C ARG A 97 -22.57 6.24 -2.67
N SER A 98 -22.53 4.94 -2.92
CA SER A 98 -23.71 4.18 -3.31
C SER A 98 -24.56 3.84 -2.09
N ASN A 99 -25.58 4.65 -1.81
CA ASN A 99 -26.66 4.30 -0.87
C ASN A 99 -27.62 3.21 -1.42
N ALA A 100 -27.37 2.64 -2.61
CA ALA A 100 -28.29 1.73 -3.28
C ALA A 100 -27.74 0.28 -3.31
N ARG A 101 -28.42 -0.61 -2.57
CA ARG A 101 -28.02 -1.98 -2.21
C ARG A 101 -27.94 -3.02 -3.35
N GLN A 102 -28.30 -2.70 -4.60
CA GLN A 102 -28.40 -3.71 -5.68
C GLN A 102 -27.70 -3.40 -7.00
N LYS A 103 -27.54 -2.13 -7.41
CA LYS A 103 -26.75 -1.78 -8.61
C LYS A 103 -25.22 -1.74 -8.37
N THR A 104 -24.81 -2.15 -7.18
CA THR A 104 -23.48 -1.95 -6.57
C THR A 104 -22.54 -3.13 -6.73
N VAL A 105 -23.09 -4.35 -6.80
CA VAL A 105 -22.26 -5.56 -6.88
C VAL A 105 -21.70 -5.73 -8.29
N VAL A 106 -22.49 -5.46 -9.33
CA VAL A 106 -22.09 -5.65 -10.73
C VAL A 106 -21.02 -4.64 -11.16
N SER A 107 -21.21 -3.36 -10.85
CA SER A 107 -20.23 -2.30 -11.12
C SER A 107 -18.92 -2.48 -10.35
N ALA A 108 -18.99 -2.92 -9.09
CA ALA A 108 -17.81 -3.27 -8.32
C ALA A 108 -17.10 -4.51 -8.88
N ALA A 109 -17.85 -5.54 -9.28
CA ALA A 109 -17.28 -6.72 -9.94
C ALA A 109 -16.58 -6.34 -11.25
N ILE A 110 -17.19 -5.48 -12.08
CA ILE A 110 -16.57 -4.96 -13.30
C ILE A 110 -15.28 -4.18 -12.98
N ALA A 111 -15.31 -3.32 -11.96
CA ALA A 111 -14.12 -2.57 -11.56
C ALA A 111 -12.99 -3.49 -11.05
N VAL A 112 -13.32 -4.54 -10.30
CA VAL A 112 -12.37 -5.56 -9.84
C VAL A 112 -11.80 -6.33 -11.03
N VAL A 113 -12.62 -6.72 -12.00
CA VAL A 113 -12.18 -7.42 -13.22
C VAL A 113 -11.24 -6.51 -14.04
N ILE A 114 -11.59 -5.23 -14.23
CA ILE A 114 -10.72 -4.27 -14.93
C ILE A 114 -9.39 -4.10 -14.18
N ALA A 115 -9.42 -3.99 -12.84
CA ALA A 115 -8.21 -3.87 -12.03
C ALA A 115 -7.33 -5.14 -12.12
N ALA A 116 -7.94 -6.33 -12.15
CA ALA A 116 -7.25 -7.60 -12.32
C ALA A 116 -6.62 -7.70 -13.72
N LEU A 117 -7.35 -7.33 -14.78
CA LEU A 117 -6.83 -7.30 -16.15
C LEU A 117 -5.68 -6.29 -16.31
N ALA A 118 -5.81 -5.11 -15.73
CA ALA A 118 -4.74 -4.11 -15.69
C ALA A 118 -3.52 -4.66 -14.94
N LEU A 119 -3.71 -5.39 -13.85
CA LEU A 119 -2.62 -6.02 -13.09
C LEU A 119 -1.90 -7.09 -13.92
N VAL A 120 -2.63 -7.95 -14.62
CA VAL A 120 -2.06 -8.97 -15.52
C VAL A 120 -1.26 -8.29 -16.64
N PHE A 121 -1.83 -7.26 -17.27
CA PHE A 121 -1.17 -6.51 -18.34
C PHE A 121 0.15 -5.84 -17.87
N VAL A 122 0.12 -5.18 -16.72
CA VAL A 122 1.30 -4.53 -16.12
C VAL A 122 2.35 -5.55 -15.69
N THR A 123 1.92 -6.71 -15.22
CA THR A 123 2.81 -7.84 -14.89
C THR A 123 3.56 -8.34 -16.12
N GLY A 124 2.87 -8.46 -17.26
CA GLY A 124 3.48 -8.79 -18.54
C GLY A 124 4.50 -7.75 -18.99
N LEU A 125 4.11 -6.47 -19.03
CA LEU A 125 4.99 -5.37 -19.44
C LEU A 125 6.24 -5.24 -18.56
N ARG A 126 6.13 -5.54 -17.27
CA ARG A 126 7.29 -5.49 -16.37
C ARG A 126 8.28 -6.62 -16.60
N SER A 127 7.78 -7.85 -16.79
CA SER A 127 8.62 -9.03 -17.04
C SER A 127 9.46 -8.86 -18.31
N TYR A 128 9.02 -7.96 -19.18
CA TYR A 128 9.69 -7.55 -20.40
C TYR A 128 10.79 -6.50 -20.20
N SER A 129 10.55 -5.50 -19.33
CA SER A 129 11.51 -4.41 -19.08
C SER A 129 12.84 -4.86 -18.46
N TRP A 130 12.87 -6.05 -17.85
CA TRP A 130 14.10 -6.63 -17.28
C TRP A 130 15.01 -7.30 -18.31
N ASP A 131 14.46 -7.75 -19.44
CA ASP A 131 15.21 -8.55 -20.44
C ASP A 131 15.63 -7.77 -21.69
N GLY A 132 15.40 -6.45 -21.71
CA GLY A 132 16.07 -5.55 -22.66
C GLY A 132 15.61 -5.59 -24.13
N GLY A 133 14.46 -6.20 -24.48
CA GLY A 133 14.00 -6.19 -25.88
C GLY A 133 12.50 -6.39 -26.12
N LEU A 134 11.95 -5.57 -27.02
CA LEU A 134 11.15 -5.86 -28.23
C LEU A 134 10.55 -7.27 -28.53
N GLY A 135 10.51 -8.25 -27.63
CA GLY A 135 9.96 -9.59 -27.90
C GLY A 135 8.46 -9.60 -28.25
N GLU A 136 8.03 -10.66 -28.95
CA GLU A 136 6.66 -10.84 -29.45
C GLU A 136 5.64 -11.02 -28.31
N VAL A 137 4.43 -10.48 -28.49
CA VAL A 137 3.30 -10.52 -27.52
C VAL A 137 3.01 -11.92 -26.93
N PRO A 138 3.08 -13.04 -27.69
CA PRO A 138 2.85 -14.38 -27.14
C PRO A 138 3.85 -14.77 -26.04
N VAL A 139 5.10 -14.33 -26.13
CA VAL A 139 6.15 -14.62 -25.12
C VAL A 139 5.85 -13.90 -23.80
N VAL A 140 5.34 -12.67 -23.90
CA VAL A 140 4.93 -11.88 -22.72
C VAL A 140 3.73 -12.54 -22.02
N MET A 141 2.76 -13.03 -22.77
CA MET A 141 1.62 -13.76 -22.20
C MET A 141 2.05 -15.09 -21.56
N ALA A 142 2.89 -15.89 -22.24
CA ALA A 142 3.39 -17.15 -21.70
C ALA A 142 4.15 -16.94 -20.37
N ARG A 143 5.04 -15.93 -20.31
CA ARG A 143 5.75 -15.58 -19.07
C ARG A 143 4.86 -15.02 -17.98
N GLY A 144 3.81 -14.27 -18.35
CA GLY A 144 2.79 -13.83 -17.40
C GLY A 144 2.07 -15.03 -16.77
N MET A 145 1.75 -16.04 -17.58
CA MET A 145 1.14 -17.29 -17.13
C MET A 145 2.11 -18.15 -16.31
N ASP A 146 3.38 -18.21 -16.69
CA ASP A 146 4.43 -18.89 -15.91
C ASP A 146 4.70 -18.20 -14.59
N PHE A 147 4.67 -16.87 -14.54
CA PHE A 147 4.75 -16.13 -13.29
C PHE A 147 3.53 -16.43 -12.40
N LEU A 148 2.32 -16.47 -12.98
CA LEU A 148 1.10 -16.83 -12.25
C LEU A 148 1.17 -18.27 -11.73
N SER A 149 1.74 -19.21 -12.50
CA SER A 149 1.93 -20.60 -12.08
C SER A 149 3.05 -20.73 -11.04
N GLN A 150 4.13 -19.94 -11.14
CA GLN A 150 5.21 -19.89 -10.15
C GLN A 150 4.79 -19.18 -8.86
N THR A 151 3.84 -18.25 -8.90
CA THR A 151 3.23 -17.70 -7.68
C THR A 151 2.43 -18.73 -6.89
N ASN A 152 2.13 -19.91 -7.45
CA ASN A 152 1.61 -21.04 -6.67
C ASN A 152 2.69 -21.69 -5.77
N GLY A 153 4.00 -21.41 -5.98
CA GLY A 153 5.09 -22.05 -5.25
C GLY A 153 5.57 -21.33 -3.98
N PHE A 154 5.27 -20.03 -3.84
CA PHE A 154 5.61 -19.21 -2.66
C PHE A 154 4.35 -18.53 -2.13
N ASP A 155 3.30 -19.31 -1.92
CA ASP A 155 2.14 -18.80 -1.20
C ASP A 155 2.46 -18.67 0.30
N THR A 156 1.66 -17.87 0.98
CA THR A 156 1.81 -17.62 2.42
C THR A 156 1.62 -18.89 3.27
N ILE A 157 0.94 -19.90 2.74
CA ILE A 157 0.66 -21.16 3.45
C ILE A 157 1.90 -22.05 3.44
N TRP A 158 2.58 -22.17 2.30
CA TRP A 158 3.85 -22.86 2.19
C TRP A 158 4.93 -22.20 3.05
N LEU A 159 4.99 -20.87 3.07
CA LEU A 159 5.92 -20.14 3.96
C LEU A 159 5.59 -20.39 5.44
N LEU A 160 4.31 -20.48 5.80
CA LEU A 160 3.88 -20.85 7.15
C LEU A 160 4.36 -22.26 7.51
N ASP A 161 4.11 -23.24 6.65
CA ASP A 161 4.55 -24.63 6.83
C ASP A 161 6.08 -24.72 7.03
N TYR A 162 6.84 -24.06 6.15
CA TYR A 162 8.30 -23.99 6.26
C TYR A 162 8.75 -23.37 7.59
N VAL A 163 8.14 -22.27 8.03
CA VAL A 163 8.48 -21.62 9.30
C VAL A 163 8.09 -22.50 10.50
N VAL A 164 6.93 -23.16 10.46
CA VAL A 164 6.51 -24.10 11.52
C VAL A 164 7.47 -25.28 11.63
N ALA A 165 7.94 -25.81 10.50
CA ALA A 165 8.88 -26.93 10.46
C ALA A 165 10.32 -26.55 10.84
N THR A 166 10.66 -25.26 10.86
CA THR A 166 12.03 -24.77 11.14
C THR A 166 12.15 -24.06 12.49
N TYR A 167 11.08 -23.46 13.00
CA TYR A 167 11.05 -22.78 14.31
C TYR A 167 10.18 -23.55 15.31
N PRO A 168 10.67 -23.85 16.54
CA PRO A 168 11.97 -23.46 17.09
C PRO A 168 13.08 -24.49 16.86
N GLU A 169 12.80 -25.63 16.23
CA GLU A 169 13.68 -26.80 16.24
C GLU A 169 15.04 -26.57 15.57
N ARG A 170 15.06 -25.85 14.44
CA ARG A 170 16.30 -25.54 13.69
C ARG A 170 16.77 -24.12 13.92
N HIS A 171 15.85 -23.20 14.22
CA HIS A 171 16.15 -21.80 14.53
C HIS A 171 15.38 -21.37 15.77
N PRO A 172 16.02 -20.68 16.72
CA PRO A 172 15.32 -20.15 17.87
C PRO A 172 14.26 -19.13 17.42
N PHE A 173 13.18 -19.01 18.18
CA PHE A 173 12.20 -17.94 17.96
C PHE A 173 12.86 -16.56 17.95
N LEU A 174 12.31 -15.67 17.13
CA LEU A 174 12.78 -14.29 16.99
C LEU A 174 12.47 -13.43 18.22
N ASN A 175 11.57 -13.88 19.11
CA ASN A 175 11.21 -13.23 20.37
C ASN A 175 10.82 -11.75 20.21
N GLY A 176 10.10 -11.41 19.14
CA GLY A 176 9.65 -10.05 18.86
C GLY A 176 10.64 -9.17 18.10
N SER A 177 11.80 -9.69 17.68
CA SER A 177 12.82 -8.89 16.97
C SER A 177 12.30 -8.29 15.66
N SER A 178 11.41 -8.99 14.94
CA SER A 178 10.85 -8.46 13.69
C SER A 178 9.83 -7.34 13.94
N LEU A 179 9.06 -7.42 15.04
CA LEU A 179 8.18 -6.35 15.50
C LEU A 179 8.98 -5.11 15.89
N LEU A 180 10.06 -5.30 16.64
CA LEU A 180 10.96 -4.22 17.01
C LEU A 180 11.58 -3.57 15.77
N GLY A 181 12.02 -4.38 14.80
CA GLY A 181 12.53 -3.92 13.51
C GLY A 181 11.51 -3.08 12.74
N ALA A 182 10.24 -3.46 12.76
CA ALA A 182 9.17 -2.68 12.14
C ALA A 182 8.96 -1.33 12.87
N LEU A 183 8.81 -1.34 14.19
CA LEU A 183 8.59 -0.12 14.99
C LEU A 183 9.72 0.90 14.86
N LEU A 184 10.97 0.40 14.80
CA LEU A 184 12.16 1.23 14.72
C LEU A 184 12.68 1.42 13.29
N ASN A 185 11.89 1.00 12.29
CA ASN A 185 12.27 1.14 10.90
C ASN A 185 12.61 2.59 10.46
N PRO A 186 11.97 3.65 10.98
CA PRO A 186 12.33 5.03 10.64
C PRO A 186 13.78 5.40 10.96
N ILE A 187 14.47 4.66 11.84
CA ILE A 187 15.88 4.89 12.16
C ILE A 187 16.74 4.45 10.96
N PRO A 188 17.49 5.37 10.33
CA PRO A 188 18.40 5.03 9.24
C PRO A 188 19.48 4.04 9.71
N ARG A 189 19.89 3.11 8.83
CA ARG A 189 20.97 2.14 9.14
C ARG A 189 22.31 2.81 9.47
N ALA A 190 22.55 4.03 9.02
CA ALA A 190 23.75 4.78 9.38
C ALA A 190 23.83 5.10 10.89
N TRP A 191 22.69 5.24 11.57
CA TRP A 191 22.62 5.48 13.01
C TRP A 191 22.43 4.20 13.82
N TRP A 192 21.95 3.13 13.18
CA TRP A 192 21.85 1.81 13.79
C TRP A 192 22.22 0.73 12.76
N PRO A 193 23.53 0.45 12.61
CA PRO A 193 24.02 -0.51 11.62
C PRO A 193 23.44 -1.91 11.82
N ASP A 194 23.34 -2.34 13.08
CA ASP A 194 22.85 -3.66 13.51
C ASP A 194 21.32 -3.76 13.57
N LYS A 195 20.58 -2.82 12.97
CA LYS A 195 19.11 -2.88 12.89
C LYS A 195 18.68 -4.21 12.22
N PRO A 196 17.72 -4.95 12.81
CA PRO A 196 17.20 -6.17 12.20
C PRO A 196 16.75 -5.95 10.75
N ASN A 197 16.94 -6.96 9.90
CA ASN A 197 16.40 -6.95 8.55
C ASN A 197 14.88 -7.20 8.59
N ALA A 198 14.24 -7.04 7.44
CA ALA A 198 12.88 -7.52 7.27
C ALA A 198 12.89 -9.05 7.38
N PHE A 199 11.95 -9.63 8.12
CA PHE A 199 11.91 -11.08 8.33
C PHE A 199 11.85 -11.87 7.02
N GLY A 200 11.15 -11.35 6.00
CA GLY A 200 11.11 -12.01 4.69
C GLY A 200 12.47 -12.06 3.95
N VAL A 201 13.39 -11.15 4.27
CA VAL A 201 14.78 -11.17 3.77
C VAL A 201 15.54 -12.26 4.52
N ASP A 202 15.45 -12.30 5.84
CA ASP A 202 16.11 -13.35 6.64
C ASP A 202 15.59 -14.75 6.28
N LEU A 203 14.29 -14.88 6.02
CA LEU A 203 13.66 -16.14 5.60
C LEU A 203 14.14 -16.57 4.21
N ALA A 204 14.27 -15.64 3.27
CA ALA A 204 14.85 -15.93 1.95
C ALA A 204 16.35 -16.27 2.05
N SER A 205 17.09 -15.63 2.96
CA SER A 205 18.49 -15.93 3.29
C SER A 205 18.64 -17.38 3.68
N LEU A 206 17.76 -17.81 4.59
CA LEU A 206 17.75 -19.15 5.14
C LEU A 206 17.39 -20.18 4.06
N TYR A 207 16.36 -19.89 3.25
CA TYR A 207 15.91 -20.79 2.21
C TYR A 207 16.94 -21.00 1.10
N PHE A 208 17.54 -19.92 0.60
CA PHE A 208 18.55 -19.99 -0.47
C PHE A 208 19.95 -20.32 0.04
N ASN A 209 20.16 -20.34 1.35
CA ASN A 209 21.46 -20.50 2.00
C ASN A 209 22.50 -19.48 1.48
N VAL A 210 22.09 -18.21 1.41
CA VAL A 210 22.94 -17.09 1.01
C VAL A 210 22.83 -15.97 2.03
N LEU A 211 23.84 -15.09 2.09
CA LEU A 211 23.83 -13.94 3.00
C LEU A 211 22.72 -12.92 2.66
N PRO A 212 22.15 -12.21 3.65
CA PRO A 212 21.03 -11.26 3.44
C PRO A 212 21.26 -10.18 2.38
N ASP A 213 22.50 -9.70 2.25
CA ASP A 213 22.91 -8.67 1.29
C ASP A 213 22.97 -9.19 -0.16
N ARG A 214 22.94 -10.51 -0.37
CA ARG A 214 23.05 -11.17 -1.67
C ARG A 214 21.73 -11.78 -2.17
N ILE A 215 20.65 -11.66 -1.41
CA ILE A 215 19.38 -12.28 -1.77
C ILE A 215 18.72 -11.50 -2.91
N PRO A 216 18.29 -12.16 -3.99
CA PRO A 216 17.65 -11.48 -5.12
C PRO A 216 16.19 -11.05 -4.83
N THR A 217 15.63 -11.44 -3.70
CA THR A 217 14.20 -11.31 -3.39
C THR A 217 13.94 -11.16 -1.90
N ASN A 218 12.71 -10.74 -1.57
CA ASN A 218 12.20 -10.71 -0.21
C ASN A 218 10.91 -11.54 -0.17
N PHE A 219 10.85 -12.54 0.71
CA PHE A 219 9.63 -13.31 0.88
C PHE A 219 8.54 -12.48 1.56
N GLY A 220 7.29 -12.80 1.22
CA GLY A 220 6.12 -12.24 1.87
C GLY A 220 5.51 -13.27 2.81
N PRO A 221 6.11 -13.53 3.99
CA PRO A 221 5.65 -14.60 4.89
C PRO A 221 4.22 -14.37 5.37
N GLY A 222 3.79 -13.11 5.43
CA GLY A 222 2.49 -12.74 5.98
C GLY A 222 2.52 -12.68 7.50
N ILE A 223 1.54 -11.96 8.03
CA ILE A 223 1.45 -11.63 9.45
C ILE A 223 1.39 -12.85 10.37
N VAL A 224 0.75 -13.94 9.94
CA VAL A 224 0.60 -15.18 10.74
C VAL A 224 1.93 -15.92 10.85
N THR A 225 2.60 -16.12 9.72
CA THR A 225 3.92 -16.76 9.64
C THR A 225 4.96 -16.00 10.44
N GLU A 226 4.98 -14.68 10.31
CA GLU A 226 5.90 -13.83 11.08
C GLU A 226 5.56 -13.84 12.58
N ALA A 227 4.28 -13.82 12.97
CA ALA A 227 3.89 -13.97 14.37
C ALA A 227 4.39 -15.30 14.96
N TYR A 228 4.22 -16.40 14.22
CA TYR A 228 4.73 -17.71 14.65
C TYR A 228 6.25 -17.71 14.82
N ALA A 229 7.01 -17.16 13.86
CA ALA A 229 8.46 -17.04 13.97
C ALA A 229 8.90 -16.23 15.22
N ASN A 230 8.07 -15.29 15.69
CA ASN A 230 8.36 -14.46 16.85
C ASN A 230 8.03 -15.07 18.22
N GLY A 231 7.31 -16.20 18.28
CA GLY A 231 6.97 -16.81 19.58
C GLY A 231 5.95 -17.96 19.51
N GLY A 232 5.95 -18.70 18.41
CA GLY A 232 5.06 -19.83 18.15
C GLY A 232 3.58 -19.46 18.18
N GLY A 233 2.74 -20.44 18.52
CA GLY A 233 1.28 -20.28 18.55
C GLY A 233 0.78 -19.20 19.51
N LEU A 234 1.49 -18.97 20.63
CA LEU A 234 1.12 -17.91 21.59
C LEU A 234 1.20 -16.52 20.93
N MET A 235 2.28 -16.24 20.21
CA MET A 235 2.45 -14.95 19.54
C MET A 235 1.42 -14.78 18.40
N VAL A 236 1.04 -15.86 17.70
CA VAL A 236 -0.07 -15.84 16.72
C VAL A 236 -1.37 -15.40 17.36
N ILE A 237 -1.72 -15.95 18.53
CA ILE A 237 -2.94 -15.58 19.27
C ILE A 237 -2.90 -14.11 19.70
N LEU A 238 -1.77 -13.67 20.27
CA LEU A 238 -1.59 -12.28 20.72
C LEU A 238 -1.69 -11.30 19.55
N TRP A 239 -1.09 -11.61 18.40
CA TRP A 239 -1.18 -10.79 17.20
C TRP A 239 -2.60 -10.74 16.64
N ALA A 240 -3.29 -11.88 16.56
CA ALA A 240 -4.68 -11.93 16.13
C ALA A 240 -5.59 -11.08 17.02
N ALA A 241 -5.43 -11.17 18.34
CA ALA A 241 -6.17 -10.35 19.30
C ALA A 241 -5.83 -8.86 19.17
N GLY A 242 -4.55 -8.51 19.06
CA GLY A 242 -4.09 -7.13 18.90
C GLY A 242 -4.59 -6.48 17.60
N LEU A 243 -4.48 -7.20 16.47
CA LEU A 243 -5.02 -6.75 15.20
C LEU A 243 -6.54 -6.63 15.25
N GLY A 244 -7.23 -7.62 15.79
CA GLY A 244 -8.69 -7.59 15.96
C GLY A 244 -9.12 -6.36 16.77
N TYR A 245 -8.43 -6.04 17.86
CA TYR A 245 -8.65 -4.83 18.63
C TYR A 245 -8.41 -3.56 17.81
N ILE A 246 -7.27 -3.45 17.12
CA ILE A 246 -6.95 -2.28 16.28
C ILE A 246 -8.01 -2.08 15.19
N LEU A 247 -8.42 -3.15 14.52
CA LEU A 247 -9.44 -3.12 13.48
C LEU A 247 -10.81 -2.76 14.04
N ALA A 248 -11.20 -3.27 15.21
CA ALA A 248 -12.44 -2.89 15.87
C ALA A 248 -12.45 -1.39 16.24
N ARG A 249 -11.34 -0.86 16.76
CA ARG A 249 -11.21 0.59 17.04
C ARG A 249 -11.27 1.41 15.77
N PHE A 250 -10.63 0.92 14.71
CA PHE A 250 -10.67 1.55 13.41
C PHE A 250 -12.07 1.58 12.81
N ASP A 251 -12.80 0.47 12.90
CA ASP A 251 -14.19 0.35 12.43
C ASP A 251 -15.10 1.31 13.20
N LEU A 252 -15.03 1.34 14.53
CA LEU A 252 -15.77 2.30 15.35
C LEU A 252 -15.47 3.75 14.96
N PHE A 253 -14.19 4.07 14.70
CA PHE A 253 -13.79 5.38 14.22
C PHE A 253 -14.31 5.67 12.81
N ALA A 254 -14.27 4.68 11.92
CA ALA A 254 -14.74 4.77 10.53
C ALA A 254 -16.25 5.05 10.44
N TRP A 255 -17.03 4.38 11.28
CA TRP A 255 -18.49 4.54 11.38
C TRP A 255 -18.94 5.72 12.23
N SER A 256 -18.02 6.37 12.96
CA SER A 256 -18.37 7.56 13.72
C SER A 256 -18.85 8.65 12.76
N ARG A 257 -20.04 9.22 13.01
CA ARG A 257 -20.57 10.36 12.23
C ARG A 257 -19.67 11.60 12.29
N GLN A 258 -18.67 11.58 13.18
CA GLN A 258 -17.69 12.63 13.40
C GLN A 258 -16.38 12.39 12.65
N ALA A 259 -16.27 11.33 11.84
CA ALA A 259 -15.08 11.07 11.05
C ALA A 259 -14.77 12.26 10.13
N THR A 260 -13.72 13.00 10.49
CA THR A 260 -13.15 14.10 9.71
C THR A 260 -12.70 13.58 8.35
N ALA A 261 -12.41 14.45 7.38
CA ALA A 261 -11.84 13.98 6.11
C ALA A 261 -10.53 13.20 6.30
N LEU A 262 -9.77 13.55 7.33
CA LEU A 262 -8.60 12.80 7.79
C LEU A 262 -8.99 11.36 8.14
N GLY A 263 -10.06 11.20 8.92
CA GLY A 263 -10.58 9.89 9.27
C GLY A 263 -11.02 9.10 8.05
N ARG A 264 -11.69 9.74 7.08
CA ARG A 264 -12.10 9.09 5.83
C ARG A 264 -10.93 8.69 4.93
N ILE A 265 -9.86 9.48 4.89
CA ILE A 265 -8.66 9.11 4.15
C ILE A 265 -7.94 7.96 4.84
N ALA A 266 -7.91 7.93 6.18
CA ALA A 266 -7.43 6.77 6.91
C ALA A 266 -8.24 5.50 6.54
N ILE A 267 -9.58 5.58 6.44
CA ILE A 267 -10.46 4.49 5.94
C ILE A 267 -10.03 3.96 4.58
N VAL A 268 -9.59 4.81 3.66
CA VAL A 268 -9.13 4.40 2.33
C VAL A 268 -7.73 3.78 2.38
N MET A 269 -6.86 4.26 3.27
CA MET A 269 -5.44 3.86 3.34
C MET A 269 -5.20 2.55 4.09
N VAL A 270 -6.03 2.25 5.10
CA VAL A 270 -5.82 1.11 5.99
C VAL A 270 -6.08 -0.26 5.33
N PRO A 271 -7.14 -0.49 4.54
CA PRO A 271 -7.38 -1.79 3.91
C PRO A 271 -6.24 -2.26 3.00
N PRO A 272 -5.64 -1.43 2.13
CA PRO A 272 -4.44 -1.81 1.38
C PRO A 272 -3.27 -2.20 2.28
N VAL A 273 -3.07 -1.51 3.40
CA VAL A 273 -2.01 -1.84 4.37
C VAL A 273 -2.27 -3.19 5.04
N ILE A 274 -3.52 -3.47 5.44
CA ILE A 274 -3.93 -4.78 5.99
C ILE A 274 -3.71 -5.88 4.96
N PHE A 275 -4.12 -5.66 3.71
CA PHE A 275 -3.89 -6.61 2.64
C PHE A 275 -2.39 -6.92 2.46
N PHE A 276 -1.54 -5.88 2.53
CA PHE A 276 -0.09 -6.09 2.49
C PHE A 276 0.48 -6.73 3.74
N LEU A 277 -0.09 -6.52 4.92
CA LEU A 277 0.29 -7.24 6.14
C LEU A 277 0.01 -8.74 6.02
N ILE A 278 -1.11 -9.12 5.39
CA ILE A 278 -1.48 -10.53 5.20
C ILE A 278 -0.50 -11.23 4.24
N ARG A 279 0.02 -10.53 3.23
CA ARG A 279 0.86 -11.13 2.16
C ARG A 279 2.34 -10.77 2.22
N GLY A 280 2.72 -9.75 2.99
CA GLY A 280 4.05 -9.18 3.04
C GLY A 280 4.70 -9.43 4.39
N ASP A 281 5.97 -9.03 4.53
CA ASP A 281 6.60 -8.91 5.83
C ASP A 281 6.09 -7.66 6.58
N LEU A 282 6.14 -7.70 7.90
CA LEU A 282 5.67 -6.63 8.79
C LEU A 282 6.44 -5.34 8.55
N LEU A 283 7.78 -5.41 8.46
CA LEU A 283 8.64 -4.23 8.35
C LEU A 283 8.30 -3.39 7.11
N ASN A 284 8.18 -4.02 5.94
CA ASN A 284 7.79 -3.33 4.72
C ASN A 284 6.34 -2.82 4.79
N SER A 285 5.42 -3.60 5.35
CA SER A 285 4.03 -3.15 5.50
C SER A 285 3.91 -1.93 6.42
N TRP A 286 4.73 -1.89 7.47
CA TRP A 286 4.80 -0.79 8.42
C TRP A 286 5.46 0.46 7.82
N TYR A 287 6.52 0.28 7.04
CA TYR A 287 7.13 1.34 6.24
C TYR A 287 6.12 1.99 5.28
N GLU A 288 5.35 1.16 4.58
CA GLU A 288 4.30 1.63 3.66
C GLU A 288 3.25 2.46 4.39
N PHE A 289 2.90 2.07 5.62
CA PHE A 289 1.99 2.83 6.46
C PHE A 289 2.58 4.20 6.79
N TYR A 290 3.80 4.30 7.33
CA TYR A 290 4.38 5.59 7.69
C TYR A 290 4.58 6.52 6.50
N VAL A 291 5.17 6.00 5.41
CA VAL A 291 5.50 6.81 4.24
C VAL A 291 4.24 7.32 3.53
N LYS A 292 3.10 6.64 3.66
CA LYS A 292 1.82 7.11 3.08
C LYS A 292 1.00 7.92 4.06
N ALA A 293 0.87 7.45 5.30
CA ALA A 293 0.04 8.08 6.31
C ALA A 293 0.61 9.44 6.69
N ALA A 294 1.91 9.58 6.95
CA ALA A 294 2.47 10.85 7.41
C ALA A 294 2.30 11.99 6.39
N PRO A 295 2.64 11.85 5.09
CA PRO A 295 2.40 12.91 4.11
C PRO A 295 0.91 13.20 3.90
N ALA A 296 0.06 12.16 3.92
CA ALA A 296 -1.38 12.36 3.82
C ALA A 296 -1.89 13.20 5.00
N LEU A 297 -1.52 12.85 6.23
CA LEU A 297 -1.88 13.58 7.44
C LEU A 297 -1.37 15.04 7.38
N LEU A 298 -0.12 15.25 6.96
CA LEU A 298 0.47 16.60 6.85
C LEU A 298 -0.25 17.49 5.84
N VAL A 299 -0.52 16.98 4.62
CA VAL A 299 -1.22 17.75 3.58
C VAL A 299 -2.63 18.13 4.02
N LEU A 300 -3.31 17.21 4.71
CA LEU A 300 -4.68 17.45 5.19
C LEU A 300 -4.70 18.44 6.36
N ASN A 301 -3.72 18.36 7.26
CA ASN A 301 -3.60 19.30 8.37
C ASN A 301 -3.24 20.71 7.86
N TYR A 302 -2.28 20.80 6.93
CA TYR A 302 -1.88 22.06 6.28
C TYR A 302 -3.03 22.71 5.49
N ALA A 303 -3.87 21.90 4.85
CA ALA A 303 -5.04 22.40 4.12
C ALA A 303 -6.10 23.03 5.04
N GLY A 304 -5.90 23.06 6.38
CA GLY A 304 -6.86 23.62 7.33
C GLY A 304 -8.21 22.89 7.24
N ALA A 305 -8.15 21.61 6.88
CA ALA A 305 -9.29 20.85 6.44
C ALA A 305 -10.11 20.36 7.64
N GLU A 306 -10.66 21.30 8.42
CA GLU A 306 -11.83 21.05 9.25
C GLU A 306 -13.01 20.75 8.31
N PHE A 307 -13.02 19.55 7.75
CA PHE A 307 -14.18 19.02 7.04
C PHE A 307 -15.25 18.70 8.08
N ARG A 308 -15.93 19.74 8.57
CA ARG A 308 -17.23 19.59 9.21
C ARG A 308 -18.21 19.18 8.11
N VAL A 309 -18.43 17.89 7.99
CA VAL A 309 -19.55 17.35 7.22
C VAL A 309 -20.78 17.99 7.84
N GLY A 310 -21.46 18.85 7.09
CA GLY A 310 -22.62 19.59 7.58
C GLY A 310 -23.60 18.62 8.23
N ARG A 311 -23.98 18.88 9.49
CA ARG A 311 -24.95 18.06 10.24
C ARG A 311 -26.38 18.12 9.65
N GLY A 312 -26.56 18.69 8.47
CA GLY A 312 -27.86 18.89 7.85
C GLY A 312 -28.24 17.72 6.94
N GLN A 313 -29.40 17.13 7.22
CA GLN A 313 -30.22 16.34 6.28
C GLN A 313 -29.94 14.84 6.10
N LEU A 314 -29.49 14.12 7.13
CA LEU A 314 -29.83 12.71 7.27
C LEU A 314 -30.77 12.56 8.46
N ARG A 315 -32.01 13.00 8.28
CA ARG A 315 -33.17 12.57 9.08
C ARG A 315 -33.94 11.56 8.26
#